data_AF-A0A397Y5Z8-F1
#
_entry.id   AF-A0A397Y5Z8-F1
#
_cell.length_a   1.000
_cell.length_b   1.000
_cell.length_c   1.000
_cell.angle_alpha   90.00
_cell.angle_beta   90.00
_cell.angle_gamma   90.00
#
_symmetry.space_group_name_H-M   'P 1'
#
loop_
_entity.id
_entity.type
_entity.pdbx_description
1 polymer ?
#
loop_
_entity_poly.entity_id
_entity_poly.type
_entity_poly.pdbx_seq_one_letter_code
_entity_poly.pdbx_strand_id
1 'polypeptide(L)'
;MYYTGRLEVFNENFPAADTKLLYALRYCNPKRERNIRMILKYLIPVKLSIGIIPKDDLLHKYNLHEYINIVQALRKGDLRLLRHALQEREDRFLRSGVYLVLEKLELQVYQRLMKKIYIIQKLSDPARAHQLKLEVIAKALRWLEIDMDLDEVECIMTMLIYKNLVKGWLFGTQEQSGSCKQTRSFP
;
A
#
# COMPACT_ATOMS: atom_id res chain seq x y z
N MET A 1 15.80 22.25 -2.46
CA MET A 1 14.53 21.55 -2.13
C MET A 1 14.40 20.17 -2.77
N TYR A 2 14.72 19.98 -4.05
CA TYR A 2 14.64 18.64 -4.68
C TYR A 2 15.54 17.60 -4.01
N TYR A 3 16.84 17.86 -3.88
CA TYR A 3 17.80 16.93 -3.28
C TYR A 3 17.52 16.66 -1.79
N THR A 4 17.14 17.70 -1.05
CA THR A 4 16.74 17.55 0.36
C THR A 4 15.45 16.75 0.48
N GLY A 5 14.50 16.90 -0.45
CA GLY A 5 13.31 16.05 -0.53
C GLY A 5 13.66 14.58 -0.79
N ARG A 6 14.59 14.30 -1.71
CA ARG A 6 15.09 12.94 -1.96
C ARG A 6 15.75 12.33 -0.72
N LEU A 7 16.54 13.11 0.01
CA LEU A 7 17.17 12.66 1.26
C LEU A 7 16.11 12.23 2.29
N GLU A 8 15.03 12.99 2.44
CA GLU A 8 13.92 12.60 3.32
C GLU A 8 13.21 11.32 2.86
N VAL A 9 13.14 11.04 1.55
CA VAL A 9 12.60 9.76 1.04
C VAL A 9 13.46 8.60 1.54
N PHE A 10 14.79 8.74 1.50
CA PHE A 10 15.71 7.71 2.01
C PHE A 10 15.64 7.56 3.53
N ASN A 11 15.41 8.65 4.26
CA ASN A 11 15.19 8.64 5.70
C ASN A 11 13.77 8.20 6.10
N GLU A 12 12.95 7.80 5.13
CA GLU A 12 11.55 7.35 5.32
C GLU A 12 10.63 8.40 5.96
N ASN A 13 11.05 9.67 5.94
CA ASN A 13 10.27 10.78 6.44
C ASN A 13 9.34 11.30 5.36
N PHE A 14 8.30 10.51 5.04
CA PHE A 14 7.36 10.79 3.96
C PHE A 14 6.66 12.16 4.08
N PRO A 15 6.20 12.63 5.26
CA PRO A 15 5.57 13.95 5.39
C PRO A 15 6.50 15.11 5.04
N ALA A 16 7.77 15.05 5.48
CA ALA A 16 8.75 16.07 5.17
C ALA A 16 9.17 16.01 3.68
N ALA A 17 9.34 14.79 3.15
CA ALA A 17 9.64 14.56 1.74
C ALA A 17 8.54 15.15 0.85
N ASP A 18 7.27 14.91 1.19
CA ASP A 18 6.12 15.43 0.44
C ASP A 18 6.15 16.95 0.35
N THR A 19 6.33 17.62 1.48
CA THR A 19 6.38 19.09 1.55
C THR A 19 7.52 19.65 0.69
N LYS A 20 8.73 19.07 0.81
CA LYS A 20 9.93 19.52 0.08
C LYS A 20 9.82 19.27 -1.42
N LEU A 21 9.31 18.11 -1.84
CA LEU A 21 9.15 17.74 -3.24
C LEU A 21 7.99 18.51 -3.89
N LEU A 22 6.89 18.72 -3.17
CA LEU A 22 5.77 19.54 -3.65
C LEU A 22 6.20 21.01 -3.82
N TYR A 23 6.99 21.54 -2.89
CA TYR A 23 7.61 22.86 -3.05
C TYR A 23 8.48 22.89 -4.32
N ALA A 24 9.37 21.91 -4.51
CA ALA A 24 10.20 21.84 -5.72
C ALA A 24 9.37 21.78 -7.01
N LEU A 25 8.22 21.09 -7.00
CA LEU A 25 7.31 21.00 -8.13
C LEU A 25 6.63 22.35 -8.43
N ARG A 26 6.15 23.06 -7.40
CA ARG A 26 5.45 24.35 -7.54
C ARG A 26 6.33 25.45 -8.12
N TYR A 27 7.60 25.49 -7.74
CA TYR A 27 8.57 26.48 -8.24
C TYR A 27 9.31 26.00 -9.50
N CYS A 28 8.96 24.84 -10.05
CA CYS A 28 9.52 24.36 -11.30
C CYS A 28 8.86 25.08 -12.48
N ASN A 29 9.65 25.45 -13.49
CA ASN A 29 9.11 26.04 -14.71
C ASN A 29 8.25 24.99 -15.45
N PRO A 30 6.96 25.29 -15.76
CA PRO A 30 6.05 24.35 -16.42
C PRO A 30 6.53 23.90 -17.80
N LYS A 31 7.40 24.69 -18.47
CA LYS A 31 7.99 24.33 -19.78
C LYS A 31 9.08 23.26 -19.68
N ARG A 32 9.61 22.97 -18.48
CA ARG A 32 10.70 22.01 -18.26
C ARG A 32 10.16 20.65 -17.81
N GLU A 33 9.48 19.95 -18.72
CA GLU A 33 8.84 18.66 -18.44
C GLU A 33 9.80 17.60 -17.88
N ARG A 34 11.05 17.57 -18.34
CA ARG A 34 12.07 16.64 -17.82
C ARG A 34 12.31 16.83 -16.32
N ASN A 35 12.32 18.08 -15.84
CA ASN A 35 12.53 18.38 -14.42
C ASN A 35 11.30 17.98 -13.60
N ILE A 36 10.11 18.30 -14.11
CA ILE A 36 8.84 17.90 -13.49
C ILE A 36 8.77 16.37 -13.37
N ARG A 37 9.10 15.65 -14.43
CA ARG A 37 9.15 14.18 -14.43
C ARG A 37 10.13 13.64 -13.38
N MET A 38 11.31 14.24 -13.23
CA MET A 38 12.28 13.84 -12.20
C MET A 38 11.76 14.06 -10.77
N ILE A 39 10.99 15.14 -10.53
CA ILE A 39 10.37 15.40 -9.24
C ILE A 39 9.24 14.39 -8.98
N LEU A 40 8.38 14.17 -9.97
CA LEU A 40 7.24 13.25 -9.86
C LEU A 40 7.65 11.81 -9.59
N LYS A 41 8.80 11.35 -10.13
CA LYS A 41 9.36 10.02 -9.83
C LYS A 41 9.57 9.75 -8.35
N TYR A 42 9.91 10.78 -7.56
CA TYR A 42 10.06 10.64 -6.11
C TYR A 42 8.77 11.00 -5.37
N LEU A 43 8.01 11.98 -5.88
CA LEU A 43 6.78 12.43 -5.25
C LEU A 43 5.67 11.35 -5.29
N ILE A 44 5.57 10.56 -6.37
CA ILE A 44 4.55 9.51 -6.49
C ILE A 44 4.73 8.44 -5.41
N PRO A 45 5.89 7.77 -5.26
CA PRO A 45 6.13 6.82 -4.17
C PRO A 45 5.83 7.39 -2.79
N VAL A 46 6.19 8.65 -2.53
CA VAL A 46 5.92 9.33 -1.26
C VAL A 46 4.42 9.52 -1.05
N LYS A 47 3.69 10.03 -2.04
CA LYS A 47 2.23 10.20 -1.98
C LYS A 47 1.53 8.86 -1.75
N LEU A 48 1.96 7.81 -2.45
CA LEU A 48 1.46 6.45 -2.25
C LEU A 48 1.72 5.95 -0.83
N SER A 49 2.92 6.20 -0.29
CA SER A 49 3.27 5.80 1.09
C SER A 49 2.43 6.51 2.15
N ILE A 50 1.97 7.73 1.87
CA ILE A 50 1.03 8.47 2.73
C ILE A 50 -0.42 7.99 2.52
N GLY A 51 -0.69 7.19 1.50
CA GLY A 51 -2.02 6.64 1.16
C GLY A 51 -2.79 7.44 0.11
N ILE A 52 -2.17 8.46 -0.49
CA ILE A 52 -2.77 9.29 -1.54
C ILE A 52 -2.49 8.65 -2.90
N ILE A 53 -3.57 8.26 -3.59
CA ILE A 53 -3.48 7.65 -4.92
C ILE A 53 -3.52 8.74 -6.00
N PRO A 54 -2.50 8.85 -6.88
CA PRO A 54 -2.51 9.81 -7.97
C PRO A 54 -3.56 9.44 -9.04
N LYS A 55 -3.98 10.45 -9.84
CA LYS A 55 -4.85 10.25 -11.01
C LYS A 55 -4.06 9.67 -12.19
N ASP A 56 -4.74 8.89 -13.02
CA ASP A 56 -4.11 8.23 -14.18
C ASP A 56 -3.67 9.26 -15.23
N ASP A 57 -4.43 10.33 -15.41
CA ASP A 57 -4.09 11.45 -16.31
C ASP A 57 -2.71 12.05 -16.01
N LEU A 58 -2.34 12.13 -14.72
CA LEU A 58 -1.04 12.65 -14.31
C LEU A 58 0.10 11.74 -14.77
N LEU A 59 -0.12 10.42 -14.71
CA LEU A 59 0.89 9.43 -15.11
C LEU A 59 1.09 9.44 -16.63
N HIS A 60 0.00 9.54 -17.39
CA HIS A 60 0.05 9.64 -18.84
C HIS A 60 0.70 10.95 -19.31
N LYS A 61 0.31 12.08 -18.72
CA LYS A 61 0.84 13.40 -19.09
C LYS A 61 2.36 13.50 -18.97
N TYR A 62 2.96 12.86 -17.96
CA TYR A 62 4.40 12.93 -17.71
C TYR A 62 5.17 11.64 -18.08
N ASN A 63 4.54 10.72 -18.82
CA ASN A 63 5.15 9.48 -19.29
C ASN A 63 5.73 8.63 -18.12
N LEU A 64 4.90 8.41 -17.10
CA LEU A 64 5.23 7.67 -15.87
C LEU A 64 4.53 6.30 -15.85
N HIS A 65 4.57 5.61 -16.98
CA HIS A 65 3.89 4.32 -17.19
C HIS A 65 4.31 3.22 -16.19
N GLU A 66 5.53 3.31 -15.66
CA GLU A 66 6.05 2.40 -14.63
C GLU A 66 5.24 2.39 -13.33
N TYR A 67 4.47 3.44 -13.03
CA TYR A 67 3.62 3.51 -11.84
C TYR A 67 2.16 3.13 -12.09
N ILE A 68 1.74 2.91 -13.35
CA ILE A 68 0.33 2.63 -13.66
C ILE A 68 -0.10 1.31 -13.00
N ASN A 69 0.67 0.23 -13.20
CA ASN A 69 0.36 -1.07 -12.63
C ASN A 69 0.39 -1.05 -11.09
N ILE A 70 1.33 -0.30 -10.50
CA ILE A 70 1.46 -0.13 -9.04
C ILE A 70 0.21 0.58 -8.48
N VAL A 71 -0.23 1.65 -9.13
CA VAL A 71 -1.42 2.42 -8.73
C VAL A 71 -2.69 1.58 -8.88
N GLN A 72 -2.81 0.83 -9.97
CA GLN A 72 -3.94 -0.08 -10.17
C GLN A 72 -3.96 -1.21 -9.15
N ALA A 73 -2.81 -1.81 -8.83
CA ALA A 73 -2.66 -2.83 -7.81
C ALA A 73 -3.11 -2.31 -6.44
N LEU A 74 -2.66 -1.11 -6.05
CA LEU A 74 -3.11 -0.45 -4.83
C LEU A 74 -4.61 -0.15 -4.82
N ARG A 75 -5.19 0.36 -5.91
CA ARG A 75 -6.65 0.61 -5.97
C ARG A 75 -7.45 -0.68 -5.84
N LYS A 76 -7.02 -1.74 -6.52
CA LYS A 76 -7.72 -3.04 -6.53
C LYS A 76 -7.45 -3.84 -5.26
N GLY A 77 -6.34 -3.62 -4.55
CA GLY A 77 -5.90 -4.52 -3.49
C GLY A 77 -5.32 -5.83 -4.07
N ASP A 78 -4.70 -5.77 -5.25
CA ASP A 78 -4.14 -6.92 -5.95
C ASP A 78 -2.63 -7.00 -5.66
N LEU A 79 -2.23 -7.94 -4.81
CA LEU A 79 -0.84 -8.14 -4.41
C LEU A 79 0.02 -8.70 -5.55
N ARG A 80 -0.55 -9.58 -6.37
CA ARG A 80 0.21 -10.22 -7.46
C ARG A 80 0.58 -9.21 -8.52
N LEU A 81 -0.38 -8.33 -8.88
CA LEU A 81 -0.12 -7.25 -9.81
C LEU A 81 0.96 -6.30 -9.28
N LEU A 82 0.96 -6.01 -7.97
CA LEU A 82 2.01 -5.20 -7.36
C LEU A 82 3.38 -5.89 -7.49
N ARG A 83 3.49 -7.15 -7.06
CA ARG A 83 4.75 -7.92 -7.09
C ARG A 83 5.29 -8.06 -8.50
N HIS A 84 4.45 -8.40 -9.47
CA HIS A 84 4.83 -8.48 -10.87
C HIS A 84 5.33 -7.13 -11.40
N ALA A 85 4.63 -6.03 -11.08
CA ALA A 85 5.03 -4.69 -11.51
C ALA A 85 6.37 -4.24 -10.91
N LEU A 86 6.68 -4.66 -9.69
CA LEU A 86 7.98 -4.40 -9.06
C LEU A 86 9.10 -5.23 -9.68
N GLN A 87 8.86 -6.52 -9.91
CA GLN A 87 9.83 -7.46 -10.50
C GLN A 87 10.16 -7.10 -11.96
N GLU A 88 9.16 -6.79 -12.78
CA GLU A 88 9.36 -6.43 -14.20
C GLU A 88 10.32 -5.24 -14.38
N ARG A 89 10.41 -4.34 -13.39
CA ARG A 89 11.15 -3.07 -13.47
C ARG A 89 12.11 -2.86 -12.31
N GLU A 90 12.53 -3.94 -11.67
CA GLU A 90 13.34 -3.94 -10.45
C GLU A 90 14.60 -3.07 -10.60
N ASP A 91 15.40 -3.31 -11.64
CA ASP A 91 16.64 -2.57 -11.90
C ASP A 91 16.45 -1.06 -12.05
N ARG A 92 15.29 -0.62 -12.57
CA ARG A 92 14.99 0.82 -12.70
C ARG A 92 14.64 1.42 -11.36
N PHE A 93 13.84 0.72 -10.56
CA PHE A 93 13.46 1.17 -9.24
C PHE A 93 14.65 1.18 -8.26
N LEU A 94 15.54 0.18 -8.35
CA LEU A 94 16.79 0.13 -7.58
C LEU A 94 17.71 1.29 -7.94
N ARG A 95 18.00 1.51 -9.24
CA ARG A 95 18.85 2.64 -9.69
C ARG A 95 18.30 4.01 -9.31
N SER A 96 16.98 4.15 -9.24
CA SER A 96 16.34 5.40 -8.82
C SER A 96 16.26 5.56 -7.30
N GLY A 97 16.50 4.50 -6.52
CA GLY A 97 16.46 4.50 -5.06
C GLY A 97 15.05 4.52 -4.47
N VAL A 98 14.02 4.14 -5.25
CA VAL A 98 12.61 4.14 -4.80
C VAL A 98 12.06 2.74 -4.55
N TYR A 99 12.83 1.68 -4.87
CA TYR A 99 12.40 0.29 -4.74
C TYR A 99 11.90 -0.04 -3.32
N LEU A 100 12.74 0.24 -2.30
CA LEU A 100 12.40 -0.01 -0.89
C LEU A 100 11.12 0.69 -0.44
N VAL A 101 10.86 1.89 -0.97
CA VAL A 101 9.64 2.65 -0.67
C VAL A 101 8.42 1.99 -1.31
N LEU A 102 8.55 1.51 -2.55
CA LEU A 102 7.47 0.85 -3.27
C LEU A 102 7.15 -0.53 -2.71
N GLU A 103 8.16 -1.30 -2.28
CA GLU A 103 7.98 -2.60 -1.63
C GLU A 103 7.15 -2.49 -0.34
N LYS A 104 7.35 -1.42 0.43
CA LYS A 104 6.53 -1.13 1.63
C LYS A 104 5.04 -0.91 1.34
N LEU A 105 4.67 -0.66 0.09
CA LEU A 105 3.27 -0.56 -0.32
C LEU A 105 2.54 -1.91 -0.26
N GLU A 106 3.25 -3.05 -0.21
CA GLU A 106 2.62 -4.36 -0.04
C GLU A 106 1.69 -4.39 1.18
N LEU A 107 2.14 -3.83 2.31
CA LEU A 107 1.32 -3.74 3.53
C LEU A 107 0.04 -2.90 3.34
N GLN A 108 0.10 -1.87 2.50
CA GLN A 108 -1.09 -1.08 2.17
C GLN A 108 -2.04 -1.83 1.24
N VAL A 109 -1.51 -2.63 0.30
CA VAL A 109 -2.33 -3.52 -0.54
C VAL A 109 -3.05 -4.54 0.33
N TYR A 110 -2.33 -5.18 1.27
CA TYR A 110 -2.93 -6.08 2.26
C TYR A 110 -4.02 -5.39 3.06
N GLN A 111 -3.78 -4.19 3.60
CA GLN A 111 -4.80 -3.44 4.33
C GLN A 111 -6.08 -3.23 3.48
N ARG A 112 -5.95 -2.88 2.21
CA ARG A 112 -7.09 -2.67 1.31
C ARG A 112 -7.82 -3.97 1.00
N LEU A 113 -7.09 -5.05 0.80
CA LEU A 113 -7.65 -6.38 0.62
C LEU A 113 -8.45 -6.81 1.87
N MET A 114 -7.87 -6.66 3.06
CA MET A 114 -8.54 -6.94 4.33
C MET A 114 -9.79 -6.08 4.52
N LYS A 115 -9.75 -4.79 4.17
CA LYS A 115 -10.93 -3.90 4.18
C LYS A 115 -12.05 -4.44 3.28
N LYS A 116 -11.72 -4.97 2.10
CA LYS A 116 -12.72 -5.58 1.19
C LYS A 116 -13.32 -6.86 1.76
N ILE A 117 -12.48 -7.78 2.26
CA ILE A 117 -12.93 -9.02 2.89
C ILE A 117 -13.86 -8.72 4.06
N TYR A 118 -13.49 -7.73 4.89
CA TYR A 118 -14.31 -7.27 6.00
C TYR A 118 -15.68 -6.75 5.56
N ILE A 119 -15.74 -5.91 4.52
CA ILE A 119 -17.00 -5.37 4.00
C ILE A 119 -17.89 -6.50 3.46
N ILE A 120 -17.31 -7.45 2.71
CA ILE A 120 -18.06 -8.60 2.15
C ILE A 120 -18.62 -9.46 3.29
N GLN A 121 -17.82 -9.75 4.31
CA GLN A 121 -18.30 -10.50 5.47
C GLN A 121 -19.40 -9.76 6.22
N LYS A 122 -19.26 -8.44 6.42
CA LYS A 122 -20.28 -7.61 7.07
C LYS A 122 -21.61 -7.61 6.31
N LEU A 123 -21.58 -7.68 4.98
CA LEU A 123 -22.78 -7.78 4.14
C LEU A 123 -23.42 -9.17 4.22
N SER A 124 -22.59 -10.23 4.33
CA SER A 124 -23.08 -11.61 4.39
C SER A 124 -23.61 -12.03 5.77
N ASP A 125 -23.03 -11.51 6.86
CA ASP A 125 -23.45 -11.79 8.23
C ASP A 125 -23.30 -10.54 9.12
N PRO A 126 -24.36 -9.70 9.23
CA PRO A 126 -24.34 -8.49 10.03
C PRO A 126 -24.15 -8.74 11.52
N ALA A 127 -24.57 -9.93 12.01
CA ALA A 127 -24.52 -10.27 13.43
C ALA A 127 -23.10 -10.60 13.91
N ARG A 128 -22.23 -11.08 13.01
CA ARG A 128 -20.80 -11.37 13.28
C ARG A 128 -19.84 -10.40 12.61
N ALA A 129 -20.31 -9.24 12.16
CA ALA A 129 -19.50 -8.21 11.50
C ALA A 129 -18.29 -7.72 12.33
N HIS A 130 -18.24 -8.00 13.63
CA HIS A 130 -17.13 -7.64 14.50
C HIS A 130 -16.08 -8.74 14.64
N GLN A 131 -16.36 -9.99 14.22
CA GLN A 131 -15.48 -11.15 14.38
C GLN A 131 -15.08 -11.70 13.02
N LEU A 132 -13.85 -11.41 12.60
CA LEU A 132 -13.28 -11.96 11.38
C LEU A 132 -12.49 -13.23 11.75
N LYS A 133 -12.96 -14.40 11.29
CA LYS A 133 -12.23 -15.67 11.48
C LYS A 133 -11.03 -15.73 10.53
N LEU A 134 -9.86 -16.12 11.03
CA LEU A 134 -8.64 -16.26 10.21
C LEU A 134 -8.84 -17.20 9.02
N GLU A 135 -9.63 -18.27 9.19
CA GLU A 135 -9.96 -19.21 8.10
C GLU A 135 -10.67 -18.56 6.90
N VAL A 136 -11.51 -17.54 7.14
CA VAL A 136 -12.22 -16.83 6.06
C VAL A 136 -11.22 -15.98 5.26
N ILE A 137 -10.26 -15.37 5.97
CA ILE A 137 -9.18 -14.61 5.34
C ILE A 137 -8.31 -15.55 4.51
N ALA A 138 -7.88 -16.68 5.08
CA ALA A 138 -7.06 -17.68 4.39
C ALA A 138 -7.77 -18.22 3.14
N LYS A 139 -9.08 -18.51 3.22
CA LYS A 139 -9.87 -18.93 2.05
C LYS A 139 -9.96 -17.84 0.99
N ALA A 140 -10.15 -16.58 1.38
CA ALA A 140 -10.20 -15.46 0.44
C ALA A 140 -8.85 -15.21 -0.24
N LEU A 141 -7.74 -15.38 0.48
CA LEU A 141 -6.39 -15.29 -0.06
C LEU A 141 -6.07 -16.46 -1.00
N ARG A 142 -6.45 -17.67 -0.63
CA ARG A 142 -6.33 -18.85 -1.49
C ARG A 142 -7.14 -18.71 -2.78
N TRP A 143 -8.30 -18.07 -2.71
CA TRP A 143 -9.09 -17.72 -3.90
C TRP A 143 -8.39 -16.69 -4.80
N LEU A 144 -7.52 -15.86 -4.22
CA LEU A 144 -6.63 -14.94 -4.96
C LEU A 144 -5.30 -15.61 -5.39
N GLU A 145 -5.20 -16.94 -5.28
CA GLU A 145 -4.01 -17.73 -5.59
C GLU A 145 -2.78 -17.30 -4.76
N ILE A 146 -3.01 -16.78 -3.56
CA ILE A 146 -1.99 -16.53 -2.55
C ILE A 146 -2.12 -17.66 -1.54
N ASP A 147 -1.26 -18.67 -1.67
CA ASP A 147 -1.21 -19.76 -0.70
C ASP A 147 -0.46 -19.26 0.53
N MET A 148 -1.20 -19.10 1.63
CA MET A 148 -0.64 -18.76 2.93
C MET A 148 -1.30 -19.63 3.99
N ASP A 149 -0.50 -20.10 4.93
CA ASP A 149 -1.00 -20.86 6.07
C ASP A 149 -1.67 -19.93 7.10
N LEU A 150 -2.31 -20.52 8.11
CA LEU A 150 -3.01 -19.74 9.13
C LEU A 150 -2.04 -18.88 9.96
N ASP A 151 -0.81 -19.35 10.15
CA ASP A 151 0.23 -18.68 10.94
C ASP A 151 0.75 -17.44 10.20
N GLU A 152 0.95 -17.52 8.88
CA GLU A 152 1.31 -16.40 8.01
C GLU A 152 0.19 -15.36 7.94
N VAL A 153 -1.06 -15.80 7.85
CA VAL A 153 -2.22 -14.90 7.89
C VAL A 153 -2.29 -14.18 9.24
N GLU A 154 -2.07 -14.88 10.34
CA GLU A 154 -2.00 -14.29 11.67
C GLU A 154 -0.84 -13.29 11.79
N CYS A 155 0.32 -13.62 11.25
CA CYS A 155 1.49 -12.74 11.22
C CYS A 155 1.20 -11.44 10.47
N ILE A 156 0.59 -11.52 9.28
CA ILE A 156 0.21 -10.35 8.48
C ILE A 156 -0.82 -9.51 9.23
N MET A 157 -1.83 -10.14 9.83
CA MET A 157 -2.84 -9.43 10.62
C MET A 157 -2.22 -8.72 11.82
N THR A 158 -1.29 -9.37 12.52
CA THR A 158 -0.53 -8.78 13.63
C THR A 158 0.27 -7.58 13.16
N MET A 159 0.97 -7.69 12.02
CA MET A 159 1.73 -6.60 11.41
C MET A 159 0.83 -5.41 11.05
N LEU A 160 -0.37 -5.68 10.50
CA LEU A 160 -1.35 -4.64 10.15
C LEU A 160 -1.92 -3.93 11.38
N ILE A 161 -2.14 -4.66 12.48
CA ILE A 161 -2.59 -4.10 13.76
C ILE A 161 -1.48 -3.26 14.39
N TYR A 162 -0.25 -3.79 14.44
CA TYR A 162 0.92 -3.10 14.98
C TYR A 162 1.16 -1.75 14.29
N LYS A 163 1.00 -1.70 12.95
CA LYS A 163 1.12 -0.47 12.17
C LYS A 163 -0.11 0.44 12.22
N ASN A 164 -1.10 0.14 13.07
CA ASN A 164 -2.37 0.86 13.19
C ASN A 164 -3.16 0.96 11.86
N LEU A 165 -2.89 0.09 10.89
CA LEU A 165 -3.59 0.04 9.61
C LEU A 165 -4.96 -0.66 9.76
N VAL A 166 -5.07 -1.59 10.71
CA VAL A 166 -6.31 -2.27 11.07
C VAL A 166 -6.53 -2.08 12.57
N LYS A 167 -7.66 -1.51 12.97
CA LYS A 167 -8.06 -1.45 14.38
C LYS A 167 -8.74 -2.77 14.73
N GLY A 168 -8.08 -3.62 15.49
CA GLY A 168 -8.64 -4.90 15.93
C GLY A 168 -7.69 -5.63 16.86
N TRP A 169 -8.22 -6.59 17.61
CA TRP A 169 -7.45 -7.45 18.52
C TRP A 169 -7.56 -8.89 18.04
N LEU A 170 -6.42 -9.55 17.88
CA LEU A 170 -6.37 -11.00 17.65
C LEU A 170 -6.55 -11.70 18.99
N PHE A 171 -7.53 -12.59 19.09
CA PHE A 171 -7.64 -13.53 20.21
C PHE A 171 -7.09 -14.87 19.75
N GLY A 172 -5.93 -15.26 20.28
CA GLY A 172 -5.43 -16.63 20.20
C GLY A 172 -5.87 -17.38 21.46
N THR A 173 -6.92 -18.19 21.37
CA THR A 173 -7.18 -19.23 22.38
C THR A 173 -6.66 -20.56 21.81
N GLN A 174 -5.80 -21.23 22.58
CA GLN A 174 -5.12 -22.48 22.22
C GLN A 174 -6.05 -23.65 21.85
N GLU A 175 -7.36 -23.50 21.95
CA GLU A 175 -8.34 -24.43 21.40
C GLU A 175 -9.41 -23.62 20.65
N GLN A 176 -9.38 -23.76 19.32
CA GLN A 176 -10.35 -23.30 18.33
C GLN A 176 -10.49 -21.79 18.05
N SER A 177 -10.28 -21.49 16.76
CA SER A 177 -10.78 -20.30 16.04
C SER A 177 -10.27 -18.94 16.52
N GLY A 178 -9.09 -18.54 16.01
CA GLY A 178 -8.62 -17.16 16.07
C GLY A 178 -9.64 -16.19 15.48
N SER A 179 -10.25 -15.38 16.34
CA SER A 179 -11.26 -14.39 15.98
C SER A 179 -10.69 -12.99 16.21
N CYS A 180 -10.60 -12.19 15.15
CA CYS A 180 -10.22 -10.78 15.26
C CYS A 180 -11.45 -9.94 15.66
N LYS A 181 -11.46 -9.29 16.85
CA LYS A 181 -12.53 -8.33 17.24
C LYS A 181 -12.13 -6.89 16.95
N GLN A 182 -12.92 -6.18 16.16
CA GLN A 182 -12.69 -4.78 15.78
C GLN A 182 -13.47 -3.80 16.69
N THR A 183 -12.79 -2.83 17.30
CA THR A 183 -13.40 -1.91 18.30
C THR A 183 -13.82 -0.55 17.74
N ARG A 184 -13.40 -0.18 16.52
CA ARG A 184 -13.88 1.02 15.77
C ARG A 184 -13.32 0.99 14.36
N SER A 185 -14.17 1.30 13.39
CA SER A 185 -13.88 1.34 11.95
C SER A 185 -12.62 2.15 11.63
N PHE A 186 -11.85 1.59 10.71
CA PHE A 186 -10.58 2.03 10.14
C PHE A 186 -10.37 3.56 10.08
N PRO A 187 -9.12 4.04 10.25
CA PRO A 187 -8.77 5.40 9.83
C PRO A 187 -8.85 5.56 8.30
#